data_AF-A0A7S2BX44-F1
#
_entry.id   AF-A0A7S2BX44-F1
#
_cell.length_a   1.000
_cell.length_b   1.000
_cell.length_c   1.000
_cell.angle_alpha   90.00
_cell.angle_beta   90.00
_cell.angle_gamma   90.00
#
_symmetry.space_group_name_H-M   'P 1'
#
loop_
_entity.id
_entity.type
_entity.pdbx_description
1 polymer ?
#
loop_
_entity_poly.entity_id
_entity_poly.type
_entity_poly.pdbx_seq_one_letter_code
_entity_poly.pdbx_strand_id
1 'polypeptide(L)'
;MEGPLEGYIDGKRMAEDAIEARFGKEGGLLVGPSLVYGGGRFAALGSLLAALVTSPPAQLYLKGALAIASVSSSATGGLLEKVYLAPPVDVDALARVIAAGAVGAVDPSTLPPRLQDFYNSEGKPVSYADLPLIDGTAEIKKIDEVVGREGLKR
;
A
#
# COMPACT_ATOMS: atom_id res chain seq x y z
N MET A 1 26.59 -3.66 8.22
CA MET A 1 26.13 -3.86 6.83
C MET A 1 24.69 -3.41 6.82
N GLU A 2 24.44 -2.18 6.39
CA GLU A 2 23.07 -1.69 6.22
C GLU A 2 22.42 -2.50 5.11
N GLY A 3 21.34 -3.20 5.43
CA GLY A 3 20.68 -4.07 4.46
C GLY A 3 19.97 -3.25 3.38
N PRO A 4 19.75 -3.78 2.18
CA PRO A 4 18.96 -3.11 1.13
C PRO A 4 17.54 -2.70 1.56
N LEU A 5 17.04 -3.28 2.67
CA LEU A 5 15.77 -2.92 3.30
C LEU A 5 15.84 -1.62 4.13
N GLU A 6 16.96 -1.32 4.79
CA GLU A 6 17.11 -0.10 5.59
C GLU A 6 17.13 1.14 4.68
N GLY A 7 17.96 1.14 3.64
CA GLY A 7 17.98 2.23 2.66
C GLY A 7 16.67 2.42 1.90
N TYR A 8 15.91 1.34 1.65
CA TYR A 8 14.57 1.41 1.06
C TYR A 8 13.56 2.10 1.98
N ILE A 9 13.57 1.75 3.28
CA ILE A 9 12.69 2.35 4.28
C ILE A 9 13.07 3.82 4.50
N ASP A 10 14.36 4.12 4.63
CA ASP A 10 14.86 5.47 4.83
C ASP A 10 14.52 6.38 3.64
N GLY A 11 14.66 5.88 2.41
CA GLY A 11 14.25 6.62 1.21
C GLY A 11 12.76 6.97 1.19
N LYS A 12 11.88 6.06 1.65
CA LYS A 12 10.45 6.36 1.80
C LYS A 12 10.21 7.42 2.86
N ARG A 13 10.85 7.31 4.02
CA ARG A 13 10.71 8.29 5.11
C ARG A 13 11.15 9.68 4.68
N MET A 14 12.30 9.79 4.01
CA MET A 14 12.77 11.05 3.44
C MET A 14 11.75 11.70 2.50
N ALA A 15 11.06 10.89 1.68
CA ALA A 15 10.04 11.40 0.77
C ALA A 15 8.80 11.90 1.54
N GLU A 16 8.36 11.18 2.55
CA GLU A 16 7.22 11.57 3.39
C GLU A 16 7.50 12.84 4.18
N ASP A 17 8.67 12.94 4.81
CA ASP A 17 9.10 14.13 5.55
C ASP A 17 9.17 15.35 4.62
N ALA A 18 9.63 15.17 3.38
CA ALA A 18 9.67 16.24 2.39
C ALA A 18 8.26 16.69 1.95
N ILE A 19 7.30 15.76 1.85
CA ILE A 19 5.90 16.08 1.53
C ILE A 19 5.29 16.88 2.68
N GLU A 20 5.42 16.41 3.92
CA GLU A 20 4.90 17.12 5.10
C GLU A 20 5.54 18.52 5.23
N ALA A 21 6.86 18.62 5.07
CA ALA A 21 7.56 19.91 5.14
C ALA A 21 7.09 20.90 4.05
N ARG A 22 6.71 20.42 2.86
CA ARG A 22 6.37 21.28 1.73
C ARG A 22 4.88 21.64 1.66
N PHE A 23 4.01 20.71 2.02
CA PHE A 23 2.57 20.80 1.82
C PHE A 23 1.77 20.75 3.13
N GLY A 24 2.42 20.49 4.26
CA GLY A 24 1.76 20.29 5.55
C GLY A 24 1.10 18.91 5.66
N LYS A 25 0.57 18.61 6.85
CA LYS A 25 -0.05 17.31 7.16
C LYS A 25 -1.27 16.97 6.30
N GLU A 26 -2.03 17.98 5.90
CA GLU A 26 -3.27 17.81 5.12
C GLU A 26 -3.05 17.99 3.61
N GLY A 27 -1.86 18.43 3.19
CA GLY A 27 -1.57 18.75 1.79
C GLY A 27 -0.99 17.59 0.98
N GLY A 28 -0.84 16.40 1.58
CA GLY A 28 -0.30 15.21 0.94
C GLY A 28 -1.17 13.98 1.19
N LEU A 29 -1.27 13.11 0.19
CA LEU A 29 -1.87 11.78 0.30
C LEU A 29 -0.83 10.75 -0.12
N LEU A 30 -0.52 9.81 0.77
CA LEU A 30 0.37 8.70 0.49
C LEU A 30 -0.44 7.51 -0.04
N VAL A 31 0.08 6.85 -1.05
CA VAL A 31 -0.49 5.61 -1.58
C VAL A 31 0.58 4.54 -1.54
N GLY A 32 0.37 3.53 -0.71
CA GLY A 32 1.25 2.38 -0.52
C GLY A 32 0.68 1.14 -1.20
N PRO A 33 0.79 0.97 -2.53
CA PRO A 33 0.34 -0.25 -3.16
C PRO A 33 1.25 -1.43 -2.77
N SER A 34 0.69 -2.64 -2.86
CA SER A 34 1.49 -3.85 -2.94
C SER A 34 2.10 -4.00 -4.35
N LEU A 35 2.27 -5.23 -4.83
CA LEU A 35 2.67 -5.49 -6.20
C LEU A 35 1.65 -4.88 -7.19
N VAL A 36 2.09 -3.93 -8.00
CA VAL A 36 1.28 -3.33 -9.08
C VAL A 36 1.43 -4.17 -10.35
N TYR A 37 0.33 -4.48 -11.02
CA TYR A 37 0.31 -5.20 -12.29
C TYR A 37 -0.61 -4.51 -13.31
N GLY A 38 -0.49 -4.91 -14.58
CA GLY A 38 -1.28 -4.33 -15.67
C GLY A 38 -0.50 -3.30 -16.49
N GLY A 39 -1.23 -2.57 -17.33
CA GLY A 39 -0.65 -1.65 -18.30
C GLY A 39 -0.03 -2.35 -19.51
N GLY A 40 0.00 -1.65 -20.65
CA GLY A 40 0.45 -2.22 -21.93
C GLY A 40 1.93 -2.65 -21.98
N ARG A 41 2.72 -2.31 -20.96
CA ARG A 41 4.18 -2.55 -20.92
C ARG A 41 4.53 -4.00 -20.58
N PHE A 42 3.63 -4.76 -19.95
CA PHE A 42 3.83 -6.17 -19.58
C PHE A 42 2.54 -7.00 -19.72
N ALA A 43 1.73 -6.80 -20.77
CA ALA A 43 0.38 -7.39 -20.89
C ALA A 43 0.34 -8.92 -20.68
N ALA A 44 1.30 -9.67 -21.25
CA ALA A 44 1.34 -11.13 -21.13
C ALA A 44 1.81 -11.65 -19.76
N LEU A 45 2.73 -10.94 -19.10
CA LEU A 45 3.19 -11.24 -17.74
C LEU A 45 2.14 -10.82 -16.71
N GLY A 46 1.46 -9.70 -16.94
CA GLY A 46 0.38 -9.19 -16.11
C GLY A 46 -0.81 -10.15 -16.06
N SER A 47 -1.23 -10.73 -17.19
CA SER A 47 -2.32 -11.72 -17.20
C SER A 47 -1.95 -13.02 -16.47
N LEU A 48 -0.69 -13.47 -16.60
CA LEU A 48 -0.21 -14.68 -15.91
C LEU A 48 -0.05 -14.46 -14.41
N LEU A 49 0.54 -13.35 -13.98
CA LEU A 49 0.64 -12.97 -12.57
C LEU A 49 -0.76 -12.73 -11.96
N ALA A 50 -1.64 -12.03 -12.68
CA ALA A 50 -3.02 -11.84 -12.25
C ALA A 50 -3.72 -13.19 -12.09
N ALA A 51 -3.66 -14.07 -13.09
CA ALA A 51 -4.28 -15.39 -13.03
C ALA A 51 -3.71 -16.28 -11.92
N LEU A 52 -2.38 -16.27 -11.73
CA LEU A 52 -1.70 -17.04 -10.70
C LEU A 52 -2.15 -16.57 -9.31
N VAL A 53 -2.11 -15.26 -9.05
CA VAL A 53 -2.40 -14.70 -7.72
C VAL A 53 -3.91 -14.62 -7.44
N THR A 54 -4.76 -14.56 -8.47
CA THR A 54 -6.23 -14.60 -8.31
C THR A 54 -6.80 -16.02 -8.30
N SER A 55 -5.99 -17.04 -8.57
CA SER A 55 -6.44 -18.43 -8.58
C SER A 55 -6.99 -18.84 -7.20
N PRO A 56 -8.07 -19.66 -7.14
CA PRO A 56 -8.61 -20.15 -5.87
C PRO A 56 -7.57 -20.76 -4.91
N PRO A 57 -6.60 -21.59 -5.35
CA PRO A 57 -5.57 -22.10 -4.45
C PRO A 57 -4.60 -21.03 -3.96
N ALA A 58 -4.22 -20.06 -4.80
CA ALA A 58 -3.35 -18.96 -4.37
C ALA A 58 -4.06 -18.05 -3.37
N GLN A 59 -5.34 -17.72 -3.60
CA GLN A 59 -6.18 -16.97 -2.66
C GLN A 59 -6.37 -17.70 -1.33
N LEU A 60 -6.55 -19.03 -1.37
CA LEU A 60 -6.69 -19.85 -0.17
C LEU A 60 -5.38 -19.89 0.63
N TYR A 61 -4.25 -20.05 -0.05
CA TYR A 61 -2.93 -19.97 0.56
C TYR A 61 -2.69 -18.59 1.17
N LEU A 62 -3.02 -17.51 0.45
CA LEU A 62 -2.93 -16.13 0.94
C LEU A 62 -3.73 -15.92 2.23
N LYS A 63 -4.99 -16.38 2.24
CA LYS A 63 -5.88 -16.26 3.41
C LYS A 63 -5.35 -17.08 4.59
N GLY A 64 -4.83 -18.28 4.34
CA GLY A 64 -4.22 -19.13 5.36
C GLY A 64 -2.95 -18.51 5.94
N ALA A 65 -2.07 -17.98 5.09
CA ALA A 65 -0.83 -17.34 5.51
C ALA A 65 -1.10 -16.04 6.29
N LEU A 66 -2.06 -15.20 5.85
CA LEU A 66 -2.50 -14.01 6.61
C LEU A 66 -3.11 -14.37 7.97
N ALA A 67 -3.87 -15.47 8.05
CA ALA A 67 -4.42 -15.96 9.32
C ALA A 67 -3.31 -16.41 10.27
N ILE A 68 -2.27 -17.08 9.77
CA ILE A 68 -1.12 -17.51 10.58
C ILE A 68 -0.26 -16.30 11.00
N ALA A 69 -0.03 -15.35 10.09
CA ALA A 69 0.71 -14.13 10.36
C ALA A 69 0.01 -13.22 11.37
N SER A 70 -1.33 -13.25 11.44
CA SER A 70 -2.09 -12.52 12.48
C SER A 70 -1.88 -13.07 13.90
N VAL A 71 -1.31 -14.27 14.01
CA VAL A 71 -1.02 -14.96 15.28
C VAL A 71 0.47 -14.94 15.63
N SER A 72 1.37 -14.65 14.66
CA SER A 72 2.81 -14.60 14.90
C SER A 72 3.28 -13.19 15.30
N SER A 73 3.93 -13.10 16.46
CA SER A 73 4.41 -11.85 17.07
C SER A 73 5.77 -11.35 16.54
N SER A 74 6.28 -11.92 15.44
CA SER A 74 7.60 -11.59 14.90
C SER A 74 7.54 -10.48 13.85
N ALA A 75 7.87 -9.26 14.28
CA ALA A 75 7.81 -8.01 13.51
C ALA A 75 8.60 -8.00 12.18
N THR A 76 9.58 -8.88 11.99
CA THR A 76 10.41 -8.96 10.77
C THR A 76 9.88 -9.95 9.72
N GLY A 77 9.15 -11.00 10.13
CA GLY A 77 8.52 -11.95 9.20
C GLY A 77 7.27 -11.36 8.53
N GLY A 78 6.50 -10.58 9.30
CA GLY A 78 5.25 -9.99 8.84
C GLY A 78 5.40 -8.95 7.70
N LEU A 79 6.56 -8.32 7.53
CA LEU A 79 6.77 -7.31 6.49
C LEU A 79 7.06 -7.94 5.11
N LEU A 80 7.88 -9.00 5.07
CA LEU A 80 8.11 -9.81 3.87
C LEU A 80 6.85 -10.59 3.49
N GLU A 81 6.15 -11.17 4.46
CA GLU A 81 4.87 -11.84 4.22
C GLU A 81 3.79 -10.87 3.73
N LYS A 82 3.64 -9.66 4.31
CA LYS A 82 2.68 -8.66 3.79
C LYS A 82 3.02 -8.19 2.39
N VAL A 83 4.30 -8.02 2.04
CA VAL A 83 4.71 -7.56 0.70
C VAL A 83 4.53 -8.64 -0.37
N TYR A 84 4.80 -9.92 -0.05
CA TYR A 84 4.63 -11.04 -0.98
C TYR A 84 3.20 -11.60 -1.04
N LEU A 85 2.44 -11.51 0.06
CA LEU A 85 1.10 -12.08 0.20
C LEU A 85 0.00 -11.02 0.12
N ALA A 86 0.31 -9.74 -0.04
CA ALA A 86 -0.73 -8.79 -0.39
C ALA A 86 -1.17 -9.06 -1.84
N PRO A 87 -2.50 -9.22 -2.09
CA PRO A 87 -2.98 -9.41 -3.44
C PRO A 87 -2.52 -8.23 -4.31
N PRO A 88 -2.14 -8.44 -5.57
CA PRO A 88 -1.61 -7.38 -6.41
C PRO A 88 -2.73 -6.41 -6.81
N VAL A 89 -2.36 -5.17 -7.11
CA VAL A 89 -3.28 -4.10 -7.49
C VAL A 89 -3.15 -3.78 -8.98
N ASP A 90 -4.30 -3.64 -9.64
CA ASP A 90 -4.34 -3.25 -11.05
C ASP A 90 -3.91 -1.78 -11.21
N VAL A 91 -3.07 -1.51 -12.21
CA VAL A 91 -2.48 -0.18 -12.42
C VAL A 91 -3.52 0.88 -12.77
N ASP A 92 -4.61 0.52 -13.45
CA ASP A 92 -5.65 1.48 -13.82
C ASP A 92 -6.49 1.85 -12.58
N ALA A 93 -6.77 0.87 -11.71
CA ALA A 93 -7.39 1.13 -10.41
C ALA A 93 -6.51 2.02 -9.52
N LEU A 94 -5.22 1.71 -9.43
CA LEU A 94 -4.26 2.54 -8.69
C LEU A 94 -4.20 3.97 -9.26
N ALA A 95 -4.16 4.12 -10.59
CA ALA A 95 -4.12 5.42 -11.23
C ALA A 95 -5.39 6.25 -10.95
N ARG A 96 -6.58 5.63 -10.96
CA ARG A 96 -7.84 6.32 -10.60
C ARG A 96 -7.83 6.81 -9.17
N VAL A 97 -7.36 6.00 -8.23
CA VAL A 97 -7.25 6.39 -6.82
C VAL A 97 -6.25 7.54 -6.62
N ILE A 98 -5.08 7.47 -7.27
CA ILE A 98 -4.10 8.57 -7.24
C ILE A 98 -4.71 9.86 -7.81
N ALA A 99 -5.41 9.78 -8.95
CA ALA A 99 -6.07 10.93 -9.56
C ALA A 99 -7.16 11.51 -8.65
N ALA A 100 -7.98 10.66 -8.03
CA ALA A 100 -9.01 11.07 -7.07
C ALA A 100 -8.38 11.78 -5.85
N GLY A 101 -7.28 11.25 -5.32
CA GLY A 101 -6.53 11.89 -4.24
C GLY A 101 -5.99 13.26 -4.64
N ALA A 102 -5.39 13.37 -5.83
CA ALA A 102 -4.82 14.62 -6.33
C ALA A 102 -5.86 15.75 -6.52
N VAL A 103 -7.13 15.40 -6.80
CA VAL A 103 -8.22 16.38 -6.93
C VAL A 103 -9.02 16.60 -5.64
N GLY A 104 -8.61 15.98 -4.53
CA GLY A 104 -9.29 16.11 -3.23
C GLY A 104 -10.61 15.34 -3.13
N ALA A 105 -10.86 14.35 -4.01
CA ALA A 105 -12.06 13.52 -3.96
C ALA A 105 -11.98 12.39 -2.91
N VAL A 106 -10.80 12.16 -2.33
CA VAL A 106 -10.60 11.23 -1.21
C VAL A 106 -10.61 12.03 0.08
N ASP A 107 -11.56 11.75 0.97
CA ASP A 107 -11.63 12.35 2.30
C ASP A 107 -10.66 11.65 3.26
N PRO A 108 -9.59 12.34 3.72
CA PRO A 108 -8.61 11.75 4.63
C PRO A 108 -9.18 11.25 5.95
N SER A 109 -10.30 11.83 6.43
CA SER A 109 -10.92 11.43 7.69
C SER A 109 -11.57 10.04 7.64
N THR A 110 -11.77 9.51 6.43
CA THR A 110 -12.33 8.17 6.19
C THR A 110 -11.26 7.07 6.15
N LEU A 111 -9.98 7.45 6.14
CA LEU A 111 -8.86 6.54 6.11
C LEU A 111 -8.54 6.05 7.54
N PRO A 112 -8.13 4.78 7.70
CA PRO A 112 -7.72 4.30 9.01
C PRO A 112 -6.47 5.04 9.51
N PRO A 113 -6.31 5.16 10.84
CA PRO A 113 -5.11 5.77 11.39
C PRO A 113 -3.88 4.94 10.99
N ARG A 114 -2.82 5.65 10.63
CA ARG A 114 -1.55 5.02 10.27
C ARG A 114 -0.97 4.29 11.48
N LEU A 115 -0.54 3.04 11.26
CA LEU A 115 0.22 2.30 12.27
C LEU A 115 1.59 2.96 12.47
N GLN A 116 1.94 3.30 13.72
CA GLN A 116 3.18 3.98 14.09
C GLN A 116 4.12 3.09 14.94
N ASP A 117 3.68 1.89 15.32
CA ASP A 117 4.37 1.03 16.30
C ASP A 117 5.42 0.10 15.66
N PHE A 118 6.19 0.61 14.70
CA PHE A 118 7.28 -0.14 14.10
C PHE A 118 8.57 0.08 14.86
N TYR A 119 9.36 -0.99 15.06
CA TYR A 119 10.68 -0.91 15.67
C TYR A 119 11.76 -1.21 14.63
N ASN A 120 12.84 -0.42 14.64
CA ASN A 120 13.99 -0.68 13.78
C ASN A 120 14.79 -1.91 14.26
N SER A 121 15.85 -2.26 13.53
CA SER A 121 16.80 -3.32 13.86
C SER A 121 17.48 -3.14 15.23
N GLU A 122 17.46 -1.92 15.79
CA GLU A 122 17.99 -1.59 17.12
C GLU A 122 16.93 -1.61 18.23
N GLY A 123 15.67 -1.96 17.91
CA GLY A 123 14.57 -1.94 18.88
C GLY A 123 14.10 -0.53 19.28
N LYS A 124 14.42 0.50 18.49
CA LYS A 124 13.89 1.86 18.68
C LYS A 124 12.61 2.07 17.86
N PRO A 125 11.61 2.77 18.40
CA PRO A 125 10.40 3.09 17.67
C PRO A 125 10.72 3.98 16.47
N VAL A 126 10.10 3.66 15.33
CA VAL A 126 10.20 4.39 14.06
C VAL A 126 8.89 5.14 13.87
N SER A 127 8.95 6.46 14.01
CA SER A 127 7.84 7.34 13.69
C SER A 127 7.89 7.72 12.21
N TYR A 128 6.70 7.77 11.60
CA TYR A 128 6.45 8.32 10.29
C TYR A 128 5.68 9.64 10.38
N ALA A 129 5.78 10.45 9.33
CA ALA A 129 4.93 11.61 9.11
C ALA A 129 3.44 11.23 9.23
N ASP A 130 2.67 12.12 9.86
CA ASP A 130 1.24 11.97 10.11
C ASP A 130 0.42 12.40 8.89
N LEU A 131 0.76 11.80 7.75
CA LEU A 131 0.13 12.01 6.46
C LEU A 131 -0.97 10.95 6.22
N PRO A 132 -2.10 11.34 5.61
CA PRO A 132 -3.10 10.41 5.13
C PRO A 132 -2.48 9.31 4.26
N LEU A 133 -2.79 8.04 4.56
CA LEU A 133 -2.23 6.89 3.88
C LEU A 133 -3.34 5.94 3.42
N ILE A 134 -3.29 5.56 2.15
CA ILE A 134 -4.03 4.43 1.59
C ILE A 134 -3.06 3.26 1.53
N ASP A 135 -3.22 2.27 2.40
CA ASP A 135 -2.29 1.16 2.55
C ASP A 135 -2.85 -0.15 1.97
N GLY A 136 -2.15 -0.67 0.98
CA GLY A 136 -2.41 -1.98 0.40
C GLY A 136 -3.65 -2.06 -0.49
N THR A 137 -3.79 -3.23 -1.10
CA THR A 137 -4.73 -3.45 -2.21
C THR A 137 -6.20 -3.41 -1.80
N ALA A 138 -6.52 -3.81 -0.57
CA ALA A 138 -7.91 -3.81 -0.11
C ALA A 138 -8.47 -2.38 -0.01
N GLU A 139 -7.69 -1.46 0.55
CA GLU A 139 -8.08 -0.05 0.64
C GLU A 139 -8.12 0.62 -0.73
N ILE A 140 -7.12 0.38 -1.58
CA ILE A 140 -7.11 0.90 -2.95
C ILE A 140 -8.35 0.43 -3.71
N LYS A 141 -8.73 -0.85 -3.64
CA LYS A 141 -9.94 -1.35 -4.30
C LYS A 141 -11.21 -0.75 -3.73
N LYS A 142 -11.30 -0.61 -2.41
CA LYS A 142 -12.46 0.02 -1.76
C LYS A 142 -12.66 1.46 -2.26
N ILE A 143 -11.58 2.24 -2.35
CA ILE A 143 -11.64 3.62 -2.82
C ILE A 143 -11.93 3.66 -4.33
N ASP A 144 -11.29 2.80 -5.13
CA ASP A 144 -11.55 2.70 -6.57
C ASP A 144 -13.03 2.39 -6.88
N GLU A 145 -13.66 1.51 -6.10
CA GLU A 145 -15.10 1.23 -6.25
C GLU A 145 -15.98 2.45 -5.99
N VAL A 146 -15.63 3.29 -5.01
CA VAL A 146 -16.38 4.52 -4.70
C VAL A 146 -16.17 5.53 -5.83
N VAL A 147 -14.92 5.79 -6.20
CA VAL A 147 -14.56 6.72 -7.29
C VAL A 147 -15.20 6.30 -8.63
N GLY A 148 -15.20 4.99 -8.92
CA GLY A 148 -15.79 4.43 -10.13
C GLY A 148 -17.32 4.49 -10.15
N ARG A 149 -18.00 4.40 -9.00
CA ARG A 149 -19.47 4.50 -8.91
C ARG A 149 -19.98 5.92 -8.95
N GLU A 150 -19.28 6.85 -8.32
CA GLU A 150 -19.73 8.24 -8.27
C GLU A 150 -19.49 8.97 -9.58
N GLY A 151 -18.54 8.48 -10.40
CA GLY A 151 -17.97 9.25 -11.49
C GLY A 151 -17.23 10.46 -10.91
N LEU A 152 -16.17 10.92 -11.54
CA LEU A 152 -15.62 12.25 -11.25
C LEU A 152 -16.68 13.29 -11.63
N LYS A 153 -17.66 13.51 -10.75
CA LYS A 153 -18.66 14.57 -10.90
C LYS A 153 -17.91 15.88 -10.80
N ARG A 154 -17.68 16.44 -11.99
CA ARG A 154 -17.24 17.82 -12.18
C ARG A 154 -18.34 18.78 -11.74
#